data_AF-A0AAF0DNE7-F1
#
_entry.id   AF-A0AAF0DNE7-F1
#
_cell.length_a   1.000
_cell.length_b   1.000
_cell.length_c   1.000
_cell.angle_alpha   90.00
_cell.angle_beta   90.00
_cell.angle_gamma   90.00
#
_symmetry.space_group_name_H-M   'P 1'
#
loop_
_entity.id
_entity.type
_entity.pdbx_description
1 polymer ?
#
loop_
_entity_poly.entity_id
_entity_poly.type
_entity_poly.pdbx_seq_one_letter_code
_entity_poly.pdbx_strand_id
1 'polypeptide(L)'
;MLAGFVLQRTWIVLQEKQIPYQYIEVNPYQKPASLLSLNPRGLVPTLSCPQPSGQSKPLYESNIINEYLDEAYADNAPQLFPSDLYEKARAKIWIDFVTSRVIPAFHRFLQFQGEEEINEARRDFLGHLKEFTRAMDGEGPYFFGKQLMMPDVALAPWAMRLWPFDHFKGGLGIPEAGEGGEDEQIWQRWRKWLDAVGSRSSVRDVMSEKEYYLPIYKRYADNVAQSELAKATRAGRGVP
;
A
#
# COMPACT_ATOMS: atom_id res chain seq x y z
N MET A 1 -5.69 -16.80 -5.49
CA MET A 1 -6.03 -15.91 -4.36
C MET A 1 -5.29 -14.61 -4.55
N LEU A 2 -5.98 -13.47 -4.70
CA LEU A 2 -5.31 -12.19 -4.97
C LEU A 2 -5.94 -11.06 -4.17
N ALA A 3 -5.43 -10.88 -2.94
CA ALA A 3 -5.73 -9.69 -2.16
C ALA A 3 -5.16 -8.45 -2.88
N GLY A 4 -6.03 -7.51 -3.26
CA GLY A 4 -5.61 -6.23 -3.84
C GLY A 4 -4.79 -5.41 -2.85
N PHE A 5 -3.89 -4.56 -3.36
CA PHE A 5 -2.97 -3.75 -2.54
C PHE A 5 -3.66 -2.99 -1.39
N VAL A 6 -4.81 -2.37 -1.67
CA VAL A 6 -5.56 -1.54 -0.69
C VAL A 6 -6.20 -2.36 0.42
N LEU A 7 -6.59 -3.62 0.14
CA LEU A 7 -7.13 -4.55 1.15
C LEU A 7 -6.06 -4.94 2.16
N GLN A 8 -4.83 -5.13 1.70
CA GLN A 8 -3.73 -5.53 2.57
C GLN A 8 -3.36 -4.47 3.60
N ARG A 9 -3.53 -3.18 3.30
CA ARG A 9 -3.34 -2.14 4.32
C ARG A 9 -4.19 -2.43 5.56
N THR A 10 -5.48 -2.69 5.35
CA THR A 10 -6.41 -3.01 6.43
C THR A 10 -6.11 -4.36 7.06
N TRP A 11 -5.72 -5.35 6.25
CA TRP A 11 -5.37 -6.66 6.79
C TRP A 11 -4.13 -6.59 7.71
N ILE A 12 -3.11 -5.81 7.35
CA ILE A 12 -1.95 -5.54 8.21
C ILE A 12 -2.41 -4.89 9.53
N VAL A 13 -3.28 -3.88 9.50
CA VAL A 13 -3.80 -3.23 10.72
C VAL A 13 -4.53 -4.24 11.63
N LEU A 14 -5.38 -5.10 11.06
CA LEU A 14 -6.08 -6.13 11.82
C LEU A 14 -5.11 -7.11 12.48
N GLN A 15 -4.04 -7.50 11.78
CA GLN A 15 -2.98 -8.37 12.31
C GLN A 15 -2.16 -7.69 13.41
N GLU A 16 -1.71 -6.45 13.17
CA GLU A 16 -0.95 -5.65 14.14
C GLU A 16 -1.70 -5.48 15.45
N LYS A 17 -2.97 -5.08 15.38
CA LYS A 17 -3.80 -4.82 16.54
C LYS A 17 -4.46 -6.07 17.11
N GLN A 18 -4.16 -7.25 16.56
CA GLN A 18 -4.71 -8.55 17.00
C GLN A 18 -6.24 -8.54 17.10
N ILE A 19 -6.91 -7.85 16.17
CA ILE A 19 -8.37 -7.71 16.16
C ILE A 19 -8.96 -9.01 15.57
N PRO A 20 -9.88 -9.71 16.25
CA PRO A 20 -10.56 -10.85 15.65
C PRO A 20 -11.41 -10.41 14.45
N TYR A 21 -11.25 -11.08 13.31
CA TYR A 21 -12.01 -10.77 12.10
C TYR A 21 -12.39 -12.05 11.35
N GLN A 22 -13.45 -11.95 10.54
CA GLN A 22 -13.77 -12.94 9.52
C GLN A 22 -13.34 -12.39 8.16
N TYR A 23 -12.45 -13.11 7.47
CA TYR A 23 -12.09 -12.77 6.10
C TYR A 23 -13.11 -13.36 5.12
N ILE A 24 -13.67 -12.51 4.25
CA ILE A 24 -14.58 -12.93 3.18
C ILE A 24 -13.94 -12.53 1.86
N GLU A 25 -13.52 -13.52 1.08
CA GLU A 25 -12.96 -13.28 -0.25
C GLU A 25 -14.06 -12.86 -1.23
N VAL A 26 -13.74 -11.88 -2.07
CA VAL A 26 -14.66 -11.36 -3.09
C VAL A 26 -14.04 -11.55 -4.47
N ASN A 27 -14.76 -12.22 -5.37
CA ASN A 27 -14.40 -12.24 -6.79
C ASN A 27 -14.68 -10.85 -7.41
N PRO A 28 -13.67 -10.12 -7.91
CA PRO A 28 -13.88 -8.79 -8.47
C PRO A 28 -14.71 -8.79 -9.76
N TYR A 29 -14.80 -9.92 -10.47
CA TYR A 29 -15.62 -10.06 -11.69
C TYR A 29 -17.07 -10.45 -11.40
N GLN A 30 -17.34 -10.96 -10.20
CA GLN A 30 -18.67 -11.39 -9.78
C GLN A 30 -18.88 -10.97 -8.32
N LYS A 31 -19.26 -9.70 -8.14
CA LYS A 31 -19.44 -9.13 -6.81
C LYS A 31 -20.67 -9.76 -6.12
N PRO A 32 -20.53 -10.35 -4.93
CA PRO A 32 -21.63 -11.01 -4.26
C PRO A 32 -22.66 -9.99 -3.73
N ALA A 33 -23.93 -10.41 -3.66
CA ALA A 33 -25.01 -9.57 -3.14
C ALA A 33 -24.75 -9.10 -1.69
N SER A 34 -24.06 -9.92 -0.88
CA SER A 34 -23.64 -9.57 0.49
C SER A 34 -22.66 -8.39 0.55
N LEU A 35 -21.80 -8.22 -0.45
CA LEU A 35 -20.95 -7.03 -0.56
C LEU A 35 -21.76 -5.83 -1.04
N LEU A 36 -22.60 -6.02 -2.07
CA LEU A 36 -23.37 -4.93 -2.67
C LEU A 36 -24.41 -4.33 -1.72
N SER A 37 -24.96 -5.13 -0.81
CA SER A 37 -25.87 -4.65 0.24
C SER A 37 -25.17 -3.77 1.29
N LEU A 38 -23.88 -4.00 1.53
CA LEU A 38 -23.05 -3.21 2.44
C LEU A 38 -22.42 -1.99 1.74
N ASN A 39 -21.95 -2.18 0.52
CA ASN A 39 -21.28 -1.17 -0.28
C ASN A 39 -21.78 -1.27 -1.73
N PRO A 40 -22.73 -0.42 -2.15
CA PRO A 40 -23.26 -0.43 -3.52
C PRO A 40 -22.20 -0.18 -4.61
N ARG A 41 -21.07 0.46 -4.29
CA ARG A 41 -19.94 0.61 -5.22
C ARG A 41 -19.20 -0.72 -5.41
N GLY A 42 -19.35 -1.66 -4.48
CA GLY A 42 -18.74 -2.97 -4.48
C GLY A 42 -17.21 -2.89 -4.46
N LEU A 43 -16.67 -1.96 -3.69
CA LEU A 43 -15.22 -1.77 -3.53
C LEU A 43 -14.72 -2.56 -2.32
N VAL A 44 -13.45 -2.95 -2.37
CA VAL A 44 -12.76 -3.62 -1.27
C VAL A 44 -11.52 -2.80 -0.86
N PRO A 45 -11.15 -2.75 0.42
CA PRO A 45 -11.83 -3.37 1.57
C PRO A 45 -13.19 -2.72 1.89
N THR A 46 -14.15 -3.53 2.35
CA THR A 46 -15.36 -3.09 3.04
C THR A 46 -15.39 -3.79 4.39
N LEU A 47 -15.42 -3.03 5.48
CA LEU A 47 -15.45 -3.55 6.85
C LEU A 47 -16.90 -3.52 7.36
N SER A 48 -17.43 -4.68 7.75
CA SER A 48 -18.71 -4.77 8.44
C SER A 48 -18.47 -4.70 9.94
N CYS A 49 -18.82 -3.58 10.57
CA CYS A 49 -18.60 -3.34 12.00
C CYS A 49 -19.84 -3.73 12.81
N PRO A 50 -19.77 -4.72 13.70
CA PRO A 50 -20.86 -5.03 14.62
C PRO A 50 -21.23 -3.79 15.45
N GLN A 51 -22.52 -3.62 15.75
CA GLN A 51 -23.00 -2.55 16.63
C GLN A 51 -23.72 -3.15 17.84
N PRO A 52 -23.80 -2.43 18.97
CA PRO A 52 -24.57 -2.87 20.14
C PRO A 52 -26.05 -3.16 19.83
N SER A 53 -26.61 -2.54 18.80
CA SER A 53 -27.98 -2.79 18.32
C SER A 53 -28.16 -4.13 17.61
N GLY A 54 -27.09 -4.91 17.41
CA GLY A 54 -27.10 -6.18 16.67
C GLY A 54 -26.98 -6.03 15.14
N GLN A 55 -27.19 -4.83 14.60
CA GLN A 55 -27.05 -4.57 13.16
C GLN A 55 -25.64 -4.07 12.83
N SER A 56 -24.93 -4.75 11.93
CA SER A 56 -23.61 -4.28 11.49
C SER A 56 -23.71 -3.05 10.57
N LYS A 57 -22.74 -2.14 10.66
CA LYS A 57 -22.61 -0.97 9.79
C LYS A 57 -21.37 -1.10 8.90
N PRO A 58 -21.47 -0.77 7.59
CA PRO A 58 -20.33 -0.83 6.70
C PRO A 58 -19.43 0.41 6.81
N LEU A 59 -18.12 0.19 6.70
CA LEU A 59 -17.10 1.21 6.42
C LEU A 59 -16.34 0.83 5.14
N TYR A 60 -15.94 1.83 4.38
CA TYR A 60 -15.14 1.71 3.14
C TYR A 60 -14.05 2.79 3.14
N GLU A 61 -13.17 2.75 2.13
CA GLU A 61 -11.89 3.49 2.07
C GLU A 61 -10.85 2.99 3.07
N SER A 62 -9.81 2.30 2.58
CA SER A 62 -8.82 1.64 3.43
C SER A 62 -8.17 2.55 4.47
N ASN A 63 -7.83 3.80 4.12
CA ASN A 63 -7.22 4.74 5.07
C ASN A 63 -8.20 5.13 6.20
N ILE A 64 -9.49 5.28 5.88
CA ILE A 64 -10.53 5.63 6.87
C ILE A 64 -10.82 4.43 7.77
N ILE A 65 -10.93 3.22 7.18
CA ILE A 65 -11.08 1.97 7.93
C ILE A 65 -9.91 1.81 8.91
N ASN A 66 -8.68 2.06 8.45
CA ASN A 66 -7.49 1.87 9.26
C ASN A 66 -7.41 2.84 10.44
N GLU A 67 -7.78 4.10 10.23
CA GLU A 67 -7.88 5.08 11.32
C GLU A 67 -8.97 4.68 12.33
N TYR A 68 -10.15 4.28 11.84
CA TYR A 68 -11.22 3.77 12.70
C TYR A 68 -10.76 2.57 13.53
N LEU A 69 -10.06 1.59 12.93
CA LEU A 69 -9.57 0.41 13.64
C LEU A 69 -8.50 0.78 14.68
N ASP A 70 -7.63 1.76 14.40
CA ASP A 70 -6.63 2.20 15.37
C ASP A 70 -7.29 2.87 16.59
N GLU A 71 -8.31 3.69 16.36
CA GLU A 71 -9.05 4.41 17.42
C GLU A 71 -10.03 3.53 18.19
N ALA A 72 -10.83 2.72 17.48
CA ALA A 72 -11.86 1.85 18.10
C ALA A 72 -11.23 0.73 18.94
N TYR A 73 -9.99 0.37 18.65
CA TYR A 73 -9.20 -0.62 19.39
C TYR A 73 -7.94 0.02 19.97
N ALA A 74 -8.06 1.24 20.52
CA ALA A 74 -6.95 1.97 21.13
C ALA A 74 -6.33 1.22 22.32
N ASP A 75 -7.06 0.33 23.00
CA ASP A 75 -6.50 -0.50 24.07
C ASP A 75 -5.60 -1.63 23.55
N ASN A 76 -5.70 -1.97 22.25
CA ASN A 76 -4.85 -2.98 21.62
C ASN A 76 -3.54 -2.34 21.12
N ALA A 77 -2.43 -2.77 21.70
CA ALA A 77 -1.11 -2.43 21.19
C ALA A 77 -0.80 -3.20 19.89
N PRO A 78 0.00 -2.63 18.97
CA PRO A 78 0.58 -1.28 19.02
C PRO A 78 -0.43 -0.19 18.60
N GLN A 79 -0.16 1.06 19.02
CA GLN A 79 -0.75 2.24 18.38
C GLN A 79 -0.10 2.43 17.01
N LEU A 80 -0.90 2.68 15.97
CA LEU A 80 -0.38 2.86 14.61
C LEU A 80 -0.33 4.33 14.19
N PHE A 81 -0.90 5.23 14.98
CA PHE A 81 -0.65 6.66 14.90
C PHE A 81 0.18 7.19 16.08
N PRO A 82 0.97 8.25 15.88
CA PRO A 82 1.56 9.00 16.99
C PRO A 82 0.50 9.54 17.95
N SER A 83 0.81 9.59 19.24
CA SER A 83 -0.05 10.18 20.27
C SER A 83 -0.06 11.71 20.23
N ASP A 84 1.05 12.32 19.82
CA ASP A 84 1.12 13.76 19.60
C ASP A 84 0.28 14.18 18.39
N LEU A 85 -0.50 15.26 18.53
CA LEU A 85 -1.47 15.68 17.52
C LEU A 85 -0.80 16.19 16.25
N TYR A 86 0.33 16.89 16.36
CA TYR A 86 1.08 17.38 15.22
C TYR A 86 1.70 16.20 14.46
N GLU A 87 2.30 15.25 15.19
CA GLU A 87 2.85 14.03 14.63
C GLU A 87 1.79 13.17 13.95
N LYS A 88 0.59 13.02 14.54
CA LYS A 88 -0.55 12.35 13.91
C LYS A 88 -0.96 13.05 12.61
N ALA A 89 -1.01 14.38 12.59
CA ALA A 89 -1.28 15.14 11.36
C ALA A 89 -0.18 14.93 10.30
N ARG A 90 1.09 14.88 10.71
CA ARG A 90 2.21 14.57 9.81
C ARG A 90 2.10 13.16 9.24
N ALA A 91 1.69 12.18 10.04
CA ALA A 91 1.44 10.83 9.56
C ALA A 91 0.38 10.81 8.45
N LYS A 92 -0.71 11.57 8.62
CA LYS A 92 -1.77 11.70 7.61
C LYS A 92 -1.28 12.33 6.30
N ILE A 93 -0.42 13.34 6.37
CA ILE A 93 0.21 13.94 5.19
C ILE A 93 1.00 12.89 4.41
N TRP A 94 1.78 12.04 5.08
CA TRP A 94 2.57 11.01 4.41
C TRP A 94 1.74 9.84 3.88
N ILE A 95 0.62 9.50 4.53
CA ILE A 95 -0.36 8.55 3.99
C ILE A 95 -1.01 9.11 2.72
N ASP A 96 -1.34 10.41 2.71
CA ASP A 96 -1.83 11.08 1.52
C ASP A 96 -0.77 11.07 0.42
N PHE A 97 0.48 11.46 0.72
CA PHE A 97 1.60 11.43 -0.23
C PHE A 97 1.76 10.06 -0.90
N VAL A 98 1.70 8.97 -0.11
CA VAL A 98 1.73 7.61 -0.66
C VAL A 98 0.55 7.39 -1.62
N THR A 99 -0.65 7.81 -1.24
CA THR A 99 -1.89 7.61 -2.00
C THR A 99 -1.95 8.46 -3.28
N SER A 100 -1.52 9.72 -3.21
CA SER A 100 -1.65 10.72 -4.26
C SER A 100 -0.44 10.83 -5.18
N ARG A 101 0.74 10.35 -4.74
CA ARG A 101 2.01 10.45 -5.50
C ARG A 101 2.63 9.08 -5.79
N VAL A 102 2.94 8.30 -4.75
CA VAL A 102 3.71 7.05 -4.89
C VAL A 102 2.95 5.99 -5.67
N ILE A 103 1.70 5.71 -5.29
CA ILE A 103 0.85 4.71 -5.95
C ILE A 103 0.60 5.06 -7.43
N PRO A 104 0.16 6.27 -7.79
CA PRO A 104 -0.04 6.59 -9.20
C PRO A 104 1.27 6.50 -10.00
N ALA A 105 2.41 6.92 -9.45
CA ALA A 105 3.70 6.78 -10.13
C ALA A 105 4.10 5.29 -10.32
N PHE A 106 3.89 4.43 -9.32
CA PHE A 106 4.08 2.98 -9.45
C PHE A 106 3.26 2.41 -10.62
N HIS A 107 1.97 2.74 -10.68
CA HIS A 107 1.07 2.22 -11.70
C HIS A 107 1.32 2.83 -13.08
N ARG A 108 1.76 4.09 -13.15
CA ARG A 108 2.18 4.75 -14.39
C ARG A 108 3.42 4.08 -14.97
N PHE A 109 4.44 3.85 -14.15
CA PHE A 109 5.66 3.18 -14.58
C PHE A 109 5.37 1.73 -15.03
N LEU A 110 4.53 1.00 -14.28
CA LEU A 110 4.17 -0.37 -14.66
C LEU A 110 3.32 -0.43 -15.95
N GLN A 111 2.40 0.51 -16.17
CA GLN A 111 1.55 0.53 -17.37
C GLN A 111 2.21 1.19 -18.58
N PHE A 112 3.40 1.76 -18.43
CA PHE A 112 4.08 2.49 -19.49
C PHE A 112 4.36 1.61 -20.71
N GLN A 113 4.01 2.08 -21.91
CA GLN A 113 4.16 1.35 -23.18
C GLN A 113 5.19 1.96 -24.15
N GLY A 114 5.69 3.17 -23.88
CA GLY A 114 6.69 3.83 -24.74
C GLY A 114 8.12 3.36 -24.47
N GLU A 115 9.01 3.46 -25.47
CA GLU A 115 10.42 3.06 -25.31
C GLU A 115 11.32 4.22 -24.87
N GLU A 116 11.07 5.46 -25.33
CA GLU A 116 11.96 6.61 -25.07
C GLU A 116 11.73 7.28 -23.69
N GLU A 117 10.51 7.21 -23.16
CA GLU A 117 10.07 7.93 -21.94
C GLU A 117 9.96 7.06 -20.68
N ILE A 118 10.19 5.74 -20.78
CA ILE A 118 10.09 4.81 -19.64
C ILE A 118 11.01 5.21 -18.47
N ASN A 119 12.17 5.79 -18.80
CA ASN A 119 13.14 6.28 -17.83
C ASN A 119 12.62 7.50 -17.06
N GLU A 120 11.74 8.32 -17.64
CA GLU A 120 11.11 9.43 -16.92
C GLU A 120 10.10 8.92 -15.89
N ALA A 121 9.22 7.99 -16.29
CA ALA A 121 8.28 7.36 -15.35
C ALA A 121 9.00 6.62 -14.21
N ARG A 122 10.14 5.96 -14.53
CA ARG A 122 11.03 5.35 -13.52
C ARG A 122 11.61 6.42 -12.59
N ARG A 123 12.18 7.50 -13.12
CA ARG A 123 12.78 8.59 -12.32
C ARG A 123 11.74 9.26 -11.40
N ASP A 124 10.53 9.50 -11.89
CA ASP A 124 9.42 10.06 -11.11
C ASP A 124 9.08 9.16 -9.92
N PHE A 125 8.88 7.86 -10.17
CA PHE A 125 8.58 6.89 -9.11
C PHE A 125 9.72 6.79 -8.08
N LEU A 126 10.97 6.66 -8.52
CA LEU A 126 12.13 6.63 -7.64
C LEU A 126 12.29 7.95 -6.85
N GLY A 127 11.95 9.08 -7.48
CA GLY A 127 11.92 10.39 -6.83
C GLY A 127 10.98 10.41 -5.62
N HIS A 128 9.76 9.89 -5.77
CA HIS A 128 8.81 9.79 -4.67
C HIS A 128 9.24 8.80 -3.57
N LEU A 129 9.88 7.67 -3.92
CA LEU A 129 10.46 6.78 -2.90
C LEU A 129 11.56 7.48 -2.10
N LYS A 130 12.44 8.24 -2.76
CA LYS A 130 13.47 9.03 -2.08
C LYS A 130 12.86 10.10 -1.19
N GLU A 131 11.82 10.81 -1.64
CA GLU A 131 11.12 11.82 -0.85
C GLU A 131 10.48 11.23 0.41
N PHE A 132 9.76 10.11 0.28
CA PHE A 132 9.21 9.37 1.42
C PHE A 132 10.31 8.92 2.39
N THR A 133 11.44 8.45 1.86
CA THR A 133 12.58 7.97 2.66
C THR A 133 13.28 9.11 3.42
N ARG A 134 13.46 10.28 2.80
CA ARG A 134 14.06 11.47 3.44
C ARG A 134 13.24 11.96 4.63
N ALA A 135 11.94 11.71 4.62
CA ALA A 135 11.04 12.11 5.69
C ALA A 135 10.95 11.11 6.84
N MET A 136 11.50 9.90 6.68
CA MET A 136 11.59 8.94 7.76
C MET A 136 12.54 9.41 8.85
N ASP A 137 12.31 8.95 10.07
CA ASP A 137 13.29 8.98 11.14
C ASP A 137 14.62 8.35 10.68
N GLY A 138 15.73 9.04 10.97
CA GLY A 138 17.06 8.65 10.50
C GLY A 138 17.59 7.36 11.12
N GLU A 139 17.21 7.05 12.36
CA GLU A 139 17.58 5.79 13.01
C GLU A 139 16.63 4.67 12.59
N GLY A 140 15.32 4.91 12.57
CA GLY A 140 14.30 3.97 12.15
C GLY A 140 14.15 2.76 13.10
N PRO A 141 13.78 1.57 12.56
CA PRO A 141 13.77 1.23 11.13
C PRO A 141 12.51 1.69 10.38
N TYR A 142 11.45 2.09 11.06
CA TYR A 142 10.16 2.51 10.50
C TYR A 142 10.04 4.04 10.36
N PHE A 143 8.92 4.53 9.82
CA PHE A 143 8.76 5.92 9.41
C PHE A 143 8.99 6.92 10.55
N PHE A 144 8.45 6.67 11.74
CA PHE A 144 8.64 7.52 12.93
C PHE A 144 9.62 6.92 13.94
N GLY A 145 10.52 6.04 13.50
CA GLY A 145 11.55 5.45 14.34
C GLY A 145 11.31 3.95 14.59
N LYS A 146 11.27 3.55 15.86
CA LYS A 146 11.39 2.12 16.25
C LYS A 146 10.13 1.29 16.03
N GLN A 147 8.96 1.91 15.89
CA GLN A 147 7.67 1.24 15.83
C GLN A 147 7.02 1.42 14.45
N LEU A 148 6.40 0.35 13.93
CA LEU A 148 5.60 0.40 12.71
C LEU A 148 4.41 1.35 12.93
N MET A 149 4.21 2.29 12.01
CA MET A 149 3.10 3.23 12.04
C MET A 149 2.36 3.25 10.69
N MET A 150 1.25 3.98 10.66
CA MET A 150 0.32 3.98 9.53
C MET A 150 0.93 4.41 8.18
N PRO A 151 1.92 5.34 8.10
CA PRO A 151 2.63 5.58 6.85
C PRO A 151 3.39 4.36 6.32
N ASP A 152 3.98 3.54 7.22
CA ASP A 152 4.65 2.30 6.84
C ASP A 152 3.64 1.31 6.25
N VAL A 153 2.51 1.11 6.95
CA VAL A 153 1.40 0.25 6.52
C VAL A 153 0.82 0.70 5.18
N ALA A 154 0.72 2.01 4.95
CA ALA A 154 0.20 2.56 3.72
C ALA A 154 1.07 2.19 2.51
N LEU A 155 2.40 2.21 2.65
CA LEU A 155 3.33 1.92 1.56
C LEU A 155 3.67 0.42 1.43
N ALA A 156 3.62 -0.35 2.52
CA ALA A 156 4.08 -1.74 2.59
C ALA A 156 3.57 -2.63 1.43
N PRO A 157 2.28 -2.62 1.04
CA PRO A 157 1.80 -3.45 -0.06
C PRO A 157 2.50 -3.19 -1.40
N TRP A 158 2.85 -1.95 -1.71
CA TRP A 158 3.54 -1.62 -2.96
C TRP A 158 5.04 -1.89 -2.86
N ALA A 159 5.64 -1.59 -1.71
CA ALA A 159 7.06 -1.87 -1.46
C ALA A 159 7.39 -3.38 -1.52
N MET A 160 6.51 -4.24 -1.02
CA MET A 160 6.68 -5.70 -1.12
C MET A 160 6.48 -6.24 -2.54
N ARG A 161 6.10 -5.39 -3.49
CA ARG A 161 5.78 -5.77 -4.87
C ARG A 161 6.47 -4.87 -5.88
N LEU A 162 7.75 -4.60 -5.64
CA LEU A 162 8.65 -3.95 -6.60
C LEU A 162 9.20 -4.92 -7.66
N TRP A 163 9.23 -6.23 -7.36
CA TRP A 163 9.70 -7.28 -8.28
C TRP A 163 9.03 -7.31 -9.68
N PRO A 164 7.77 -6.85 -9.90
CA PRO A 164 7.21 -6.83 -11.25
C PRO A 164 7.98 -5.92 -12.21
N PHE A 165 8.70 -4.91 -11.71
CA PHE A 165 9.54 -4.05 -12.56
C PHE A 165 10.74 -4.81 -13.13
N ASP A 166 11.31 -5.76 -12.39
CA ASP A 166 12.39 -6.61 -12.88
C ASP A 166 11.89 -7.55 -13.98
N HIS A 167 10.64 -8.02 -13.84
CA HIS A 167 10.03 -8.92 -14.82
C HIS A 167 9.53 -8.22 -16.09
N PHE A 168 8.93 -7.03 -15.96
CA PHE A 168 8.21 -6.38 -17.06
C PHE A 168 8.86 -5.09 -17.58
N LYS A 169 9.83 -4.50 -16.87
CA LYS A 169 10.37 -3.17 -17.16
C LYS A 169 11.91 -3.11 -17.17
N GLY A 170 12.57 -4.26 -17.23
CA GLY A 170 14.03 -4.35 -17.26
C GLY A 170 14.70 -3.86 -15.98
N GLY A 171 13.99 -3.91 -14.85
CA GLY A 171 14.48 -3.46 -13.55
C GLY A 171 13.82 -2.18 -13.05
N LEU A 172 13.67 -2.10 -11.73
CA LEU A 172 13.23 -0.89 -11.04
C LEU A 172 14.32 0.21 -11.05
N GLY A 173 15.60 -0.18 -10.99
CA GLY A 173 16.71 0.76 -10.91
C GLY A 173 16.96 1.34 -9.51
N ILE A 174 16.52 0.65 -8.45
CA ILE A 174 17.07 0.88 -7.10
C ILE A 174 18.48 0.27 -7.10
N PRO A 175 19.52 1.05 -6.73
CA PRO A 175 20.89 0.56 -6.73
C PRO A 175 21.13 -0.47 -5.62
N GLU A 176 22.15 -1.30 -5.79
CA GLU A 176 22.64 -2.18 -4.72
C GLU A 176 23.31 -1.38 -3.60
N ALA A 177 23.62 -2.05 -2.48
CA ALA A 177 24.32 -1.41 -1.37
C ALA A 177 25.71 -0.92 -1.79
N GLY A 178 26.00 0.37 -1.52
CA GLY A 178 27.25 1.02 -1.94
C GLY A 178 27.24 1.58 -3.36
N GLU A 179 26.18 1.33 -4.16
CA GLU A 179 26.08 1.79 -5.55
C GLU A 179 25.13 3.00 -5.71
N GLY A 180 24.63 3.58 -4.61
CA GLY A 180 23.66 4.66 -4.65
C GLY A 180 24.17 6.05 -5.00
N GLY A 181 25.48 6.22 -5.21
CA GLY A 181 26.10 7.52 -5.52
C GLY A 181 25.80 8.57 -4.46
N GLU A 182 25.40 9.77 -4.88
CA GLU A 182 25.05 10.89 -3.99
C GLU A 182 23.82 10.59 -3.10
N ASP A 183 22.93 9.69 -3.54
CA ASP A 183 21.73 9.28 -2.80
C ASP A 183 21.96 8.02 -1.95
N GLU A 184 23.20 7.51 -1.78
CA GLU A 184 23.46 6.22 -1.12
C GLU A 184 22.90 6.17 0.32
N GLN A 185 23.01 7.26 1.09
CA GLN A 185 22.44 7.29 2.45
C GLN A 185 20.91 7.12 2.44
N ILE A 186 20.24 7.66 1.43
CA ILE A 186 18.80 7.53 1.26
C ILE A 186 18.47 6.09 0.88
N TRP A 187 19.20 5.50 -0.08
CA TRP A 187 18.97 4.11 -0.47
C TRP A 187 19.30 3.11 0.66
N GLN A 188 20.30 3.39 1.48
CA GLN A 188 20.59 2.63 2.68
C GLN A 188 19.41 2.69 3.66
N ARG A 189 18.85 3.88 3.90
CA ARG A 189 17.69 4.06 4.78
C ARG A 189 16.44 3.36 4.25
N TRP A 190 16.21 3.43 2.93
CA TRP A 190 15.14 2.72 2.23
C TRP A 190 15.28 1.20 2.39
N ARG A 191 16.48 0.65 2.14
CA ARG A 191 16.76 -0.79 2.31
C ARG A 191 16.50 -1.24 3.75
N LYS A 192 16.93 -0.45 4.76
CA LYS A 192 16.65 -0.72 6.18
C LYS A 192 15.15 -0.75 6.48
N TRP A 193 14.39 0.22 5.94
CA TRP A 193 12.94 0.25 6.08
C TRP A 193 12.27 -0.96 5.40
N LEU A 194 12.67 -1.25 4.16
CA LEU A 194 12.12 -2.33 3.35
C LEU A 194 12.33 -3.69 4.02
N ASP A 195 13.52 -3.93 4.58
CA ASP A 195 13.84 -5.14 5.33
C ASP A 195 13.00 -5.27 6.60
N ALA A 196 12.87 -4.19 7.39
CA ALA A 196 12.09 -4.21 8.63
C ALA A 196 10.58 -4.38 8.41
N VAL A 197 10.04 -3.82 7.33
CA VAL A 197 8.64 -4.01 6.91
C VAL A 197 8.43 -5.41 6.34
N GLY A 198 9.33 -5.86 5.46
CA GLY A 198 9.22 -7.17 4.82
C GLY A 198 9.47 -8.35 5.76
N SER A 199 10.19 -8.15 6.85
CA SER A 199 10.41 -9.18 7.88
C SER A 199 9.26 -9.33 8.87
N ARG A 200 8.29 -8.40 8.86
CA ARG A 200 7.19 -8.37 9.83
C ARG A 200 6.11 -9.39 9.47
N SER A 201 5.68 -10.21 10.43
CA SER A 201 4.69 -11.29 10.20
C SER A 201 3.36 -10.74 9.67
N SER A 202 2.85 -9.66 10.26
CA SER A 202 1.62 -8.98 9.81
C SER A 202 1.63 -8.55 8.33
N VAL A 203 2.83 -8.31 7.77
CA VAL A 203 3.02 -7.97 6.35
C VAL A 203 3.19 -9.24 5.53
N ARG A 204 4.04 -10.17 5.97
CA ARG A 204 4.32 -11.42 5.24
C ARG A 204 3.09 -12.31 5.10
N ASP A 205 2.35 -12.49 6.19
CA ASP A 205 1.28 -13.49 6.30
C ASP A 205 0.06 -13.11 5.45
N VAL A 206 -0.04 -11.84 5.04
CA VAL A 206 -1.12 -11.35 4.18
C VAL A 206 -0.72 -11.29 2.70
N MET A 207 0.52 -11.65 2.35
CA MET A 207 1.01 -11.71 0.97
C MET A 207 0.68 -13.06 0.34
N SER A 208 0.32 -13.04 -0.95
CA SER A 208 0.21 -14.25 -1.77
C SER A 208 1.54 -14.57 -2.44
N GLU A 209 1.68 -15.79 -2.94
CA GLU A 209 2.86 -16.18 -3.73
C GLU A 209 2.90 -15.39 -5.06
N LYS A 210 4.11 -15.21 -5.62
CA LYS A 210 4.34 -14.35 -6.80
C LYS A 210 3.60 -14.87 -8.02
N GLU A 211 3.48 -16.18 -8.15
CA GLU A 211 2.85 -16.91 -9.25
C GLU A 211 1.37 -16.51 -9.38
N TYR A 212 0.70 -16.26 -8.25
CA TYR A 212 -0.68 -15.77 -8.26
C TYR A 212 -0.76 -14.32 -8.71
N TYR A 213 0.22 -13.47 -8.37
CA TYR A 213 0.23 -12.06 -8.76
C TYR A 213 0.57 -11.84 -10.24
N LEU A 214 1.40 -12.71 -10.82
CA LEU A 214 1.97 -12.51 -12.14
C LEU A 214 0.92 -12.27 -13.24
N PRO A 215 -0.20 -13.03 -13.35
CA PRO A 215 -1.23 -12.77 -14.35
C PRO A 215 -1.91 -11.39 -14.19
N ILE A 216 -2.06 -10.90 -12.94
CA ILE A 216 -2.60 -9.56 -12.70
C ILE A 216 -1.59 -8.52 -13.17
N TYR A 217 -0.33 -8.64 -12.77
CA TYR A 217 0.70 -7.70 -13.14
C TYR A 217 0.95 -7.67 -14.63
N LYS A 218 0.88 -8.81 -15.31
CA LYS A 218 0.93 -8.87 -16.77
C LYS A 218 -0.13 -7.98 -17.40
N ARG A 219 -1.37 -8.01 -16.91
CA ARG A 219 -2.44 -7.16 -17.45
C ARG A 219 -2.20 -5.67 -17.23
N TYR A 220 -1.56 -5.28 -16.13
CA TYR A 220 -1.12 -3.89 -15.94
C TYR A 220 0.07 -3.58 -16.87
N ALA A 221 1.05 -4.46 -16.97
CA ALA A 221 2.24 -4.29 -17.78
C ALA A 221 1.93 -4.18 -19.28
N ASP A 222 0.94 -4.93 -19.77
CA ASP A 222 0.40 -4.86 -21.14
C ASP A 222 -0.62 -3.71 -21.31
N ASN A 223 -0.89 -2.92 -20.25
CA ASN A 223 -1.86 -1.83 -20.23
C ASN A 223 -3.32 -2.22 -20.57
N VAL A 224 -3.72 -3.47 -20.33
CA VAL A 224 -5.08 -4.01 -20.58
C VAL A 224 -5.91 -4.23 -19.30
N ALA A 225 -5.35 -3.90 -18.13
CA ALA A 225 -6.06 -3.99 -16.85
C ALA A 225 -7.32 -3.10 -16.84
N GLN A 226 -8.41 -3.64 -16.30
CA GLN A 226 -9.75 -3.00 -16.30
C GLN A 226 -10.17 -2.45 -14.93
N SER A 227 -9.25 -2.40 -13.96
CA SER A 227 -9.51 -1.73 -12.69
C SER A 227 -9.71 -0.23 -12.91
N GLU A 228 -10.43 0.43 -12.00
CA GLU A 228 -10.61 1.88 -12.03
C GLU A 228 -9.28 2.63 -11.98
N LEU A 229 -8.33 2.12 -11.18
CA LEU A 229 -6.96 2.62 -11.14
C LEU A 229 -6.26 2.53 -12.50
N ALA A 230 -6.33 1.39 -13.18
CA ALA A 230 -5.73 1.24 -14.51
C ALA A 230 -6.34 2.21 -15.53
N LYS A 231 -7.67 2.36 -15.52
CA LYS A 231 -8.38 3.31 -16.37
C LYS A 231 -7.99 4.76 -16.05
N ALA A 232 -7.86 5.11 -14.78
CA ALA A 232 -7.46 6.44 -14.34
C ALA A 232 -6.02 6.77 -14.78
N THR A 233 -5.08 5.82 -14.61
CA THR A 233 -3.69 5.99 -15.10
C THR A 233 -3.65 6.22 -16.60
N ARG A 234 -4.37 5.42 -17.41
CA ARG A 234 -4.46 5.62 -18.87
C ARG A 234 -5.04 6.98 -19.25
N ALA A 235 -5.99 7.49 -18.47
CA ALA A 235 -6.62 8.78 -18.69
C ALA A 235 -5.79 9.97 -18.14
N GLY A 236 -4.61 9.72 -17.56
CA GLY A 236 -3.79 10.75 -16.90
C GLY A 236 -4.45 11.37 -15.65
N ARG A 237 -5.45 10.69 -15.07
CA ARG A 237 -6.17 11.13 -13.87
C ARG A 237 -5.49 10.60 -12.60
N GLY A 238 -5.75 11.26 -11.47
CA GLY A 238 -5.31 10.79 -10.15
C GLY A 238 -5.93 9.44 -9.77
N VAL A 239 -5.39 8.81 -8.72
CA VAL A 239 -5.94 7.55 -8.18
C VAL A 239 -7.39 7.80 -7.71
N PRO A 240 -8.37 7.01 -8.20
CA PRO A 240 -9.77 7.15 -7.82
C PRO A 240 -10.08 6.58 -6.44
#